data_AF-A0A7H8SBR5-F1
#
_entry.id   AF-A0A7H8SBR5-F1
#
_cell.length_a   1.000
_cell.length_b   1.000
_cell.length_c   1.000
_cell.angle_alpha   90.00
_cell.angle_beta   90.00
_cell.angle_gamma   90.00
#
_symmetry.space_group_name_H-M   'P 1'
#
loop_
_entity.id
_entity.type
_entity.pdbx_description
1 polymer ?
#
loop_
_entity_poly.entity_id
_entity_poly.type
_entity_poly.pdbx_seq_one_letter_code
_entity_poly.pdbx_strand_id
1 'polypeptide(L)'
;MQNTYKIVSSFEANCPAELVMKDGRKQKEITIGIWNPEPDDRDDLYVCLFNPAEYEAPGLDDWDDSLDVYQMDDILTLDAYEQLQIALFDYEEPFEMALSEKEFSIHPTEILEDELKGESAKAQMRSNEKQQQFDYGDVRASLVEVLFYLQSFFI
;
A
#
# COMPACT_ATOMS: atom_id res chain seq x y z
N MET A 1 27.94 -2.16 -1.74
CA MET A 1 27.20 -2.42 -0.49
C MET A 1 25.97 -3.22 -0.86
N GLN A 2 25.74 -4.31 -0.14
CA GLN A 2 24.59 -5.19 -0.36
C GLN A 2 23.42 -4.69 0.47
N ASN A 3 22.20 -4.93 0.00
CA ASN A 3 21.00 -4.62 0.77
C ASN A 3 20.90 -5.60 1.94
N THR A 4 20.27 -5.17 3.03
CA THR A 4 19.96 -6.05 4.16
C THR A 4 18.46 -6.06 4.39
N TYR A 5 17.93 -7.26 4.64
CA TYR A 5 16.51 -7.50 4.81
C TYR A 5 16.28 -8.14 6.17
N LYS A 6 15.21 -7.76 6.84
CA LYS A 6 14.77 -8.42 8.06
C LYS A 6 13.27 -8.29 8.24
N ILE A 7 12.65 -9.25 8.90
CA ILE A 7 11.29 -9.14 9.40
C ILE A 7 11.34 -8.92 10.91
N VAL A 8 10.57 -7.96 11.40
CA VAL A 8 10.48 -7.62 12.82
C VAL A 8 9.03 -7.74 13.26
N SER A 9 8.78 -8.42 14.38
CA SER A 9 7.44 -8.49 14.95
C SER A 9 6.98 -7.12 15.47
N SER A 10 5.74 -6.76 15.17
CA SER A 10 5.03 -5.60 15.73
C SER A 10 3.87 -6.03 16.64
N PHE A 11 3.31 -7.24 16.44
CA PHE A 11 2.15 -7.79 17.14
C PHE A 11 0.92 -6.89 17.16
N GLU A 12 0.78 -6.01 16.18
CA GLU A 12 -0.48 -5.30 15.97
C GLU A 12 -1.48 -6.27 15.35
N ALA A 13 -2.75 -6.20 15.78
CA ALA A 13 -3.76 -7.21 15.43
C ALA A 13 -3.88 -7.45 13.92
N ASN A 14 -3.82 -6.39 13.11
CA ASN A 14 -3.95 -6.48 11.65
C ASN A 14 -2.62 -6.40 10.91
N CYS A 15 -1.53 -6.07 11.62
CA CYS A 15 -0.19 -5.90 11.08
C CYS A 15 0.81 -6.54 12.04
N PRO A 16 0.90 -7.88 12.10
CA PRO A 16 1.64 -8.57 13.15
C PRO A 16 3.17 -8.49 13.00
N ALA A 17 3.68 -8.11 11.82
CA ALA A 17 5.11 -7.89 11.59
C ALA A 17 5.37 -6.85 10.50
N GLU A 18 6.64 -6.46 10.35
CA GLU A 18 7.12 -5.53 9.33
C GLU A 18 8.34 -6.09 8.60
N LEU A 19 8.37 -5.99 7.27
CA LEU A 19 9.55 -6.21 6.44
C LEU A 19 10.37 -4.91 6.36
N VAL A 20 11.58 -4.94 6.91
CA VAL A 20 12.54 -3.84 6.88
C VAL A 20 13.62 -4.11 5.84
N MET A 21 13.74 -3.22 4.86
CA MET A 21 14.79 -3.22 3.87
C MET A 21 15.70 -2.00 4.06
N LYS A 22 17.01 -2.25 4.14
CA LYS A 22 18.02 -1.19 4.13
C LYS A 22 18.78 -1.19 2.81
N ASP A 23 18.62 -0.13 2.04
CA ASP A 23 19.36 0.08 0.78
C ASP A 23 20.83 0.38 1.11
N GLY A 24 21.71 -0.55 0.76
CA GLY A 24 23.14 -0.42 1.02
C GLY A 24 23.80 0.73 0.24
N ARG A 25 23.20 1.21 -0.85
CA ARG A 25 23.72 2.32 -1.67
C ARG A 25 23.22 3.68 -1.20
N LYS A 26 21.96 3.77 -0.78
CA LYS A 26 21.32 5.04 -0.39
C LYS A 26 21.27 5.29 1.12
N GLN A 27 21.65 4.30 1.94
CA GLN A 27 21.47 4.31 3.41
C GLN A 27 20.04 4.67 3.83
N LYS A 28 19.05 4.40 2.97
CA LYS A 28 17.64 4.62 3.26
C LYS A 28 17.07 3.31 3.77
N GLU A 29 16.42 3.38 4.92
CA GLU A 29 15.60 2.30 5.46
C GLU A 29 14.18 2.47 4.95
N ILE A 30 13.57 1.36 4.55
CA ILE A 30 12.21 1.26 4.06
C ILE A 30 11.56 0.14 4.86
N THR A 31 10.38 0.43 5.40
CA THR A 31 9.59 -0.50 6.22
C THR A 31 8.27 -0.73 5.52
N ILE A 32 7.85 -1.99 5.44
CA ILE A 32 6.61 -2.43 4.81
C ILE A 32 5.85 -3.31 5.82
N GLY A 33 4.57 -3.01 6.06
CA GLY A 33 3.75 -3.81 6.96
C GLY A 33 3.41 -5.18 6.37
N ILE A 34 3.43 -6.22 7.20
CA ILE A 34 2.91 -7.55 6.90
C ILE A 34 1.54 -7.65 7.55
N TRP A 35 0.51 -7.85 6.75
CA TRP A 35 -0.88 -7.82 7.13
C TRP A 35 -1.42 -9.22 7.37
N ASN A 36 -2.26 -9.35 8.40
CA ASN A 36 -3.14 -10.50 8.58
C ASN A 36 -4.59 -9.98 8.68
N PRO A 37 -5.40 -10.06 7.61
CA PRO A 37 -6.78 -9.58 7.62
C PRO A 37 -7.69 -10.42 8.52
N GLU A 38 -7.33 -11.68 8.75
CA GLU A 38 -8.07 -12.60 9.61
C GLU A 38 -7.15 -13.06 10.74
N PRO A 39 -6.93 -12.25 11.80
CA PRO A 39 -5.98 -12.58 12.87
C PRO A 39 -6.34 -13.84 13.68
N ASP A 40 -7.61 -14.26 13.62
CA ASP A 40 -8.07 -15.52 14.19
C ASP A 40 -7.70 -16.72 13.30
N ASP A 41 -7.40 -16.47 12.03
CA ASP A 41 -6.87 -17.43 11.06
C ASP A 41 -5.35 -17.27 10.93
N ARG A 42 -4.63 -18.39 10.86
CA ARG A 42 -3.16 -18.42 10.92
C ARG A 42 -2.53 -18.50 9.53
N ASP A 43 -3.34 -18.58 8.48
CA ASP A 43 -2.86 -19.10 7.21
C ASP A 43 -2.41 -18.02 6.22
N ASP A 44 -3.03 -16.84 6.23
CA ASP A 44 -2.85 -15.86 5.15
C ASP A 44 -2.15 -14.57 5.60
N LEU A 45 -0.88 -14.42 5.20
CA LEU A 45 -0.09 -13.20 5.40
C LEU A 45 0.11 -12.46 4.08
N TYR A 46 -0.06 -11.15 4.12
CA TYR A 46 0.02 -10.29 2.94
C TYR A 46 1.02 -9.15 3.14
N VAL A 47 1.57 -8.64 2.04
CA VAL A 47 2.41 -7.44 2.02
C VAL A 47 1.77 -6.43 1.08
N CYS A 48 1.57 -5.23 1.60
CA CYS A 48 1.19 -4.06 0.82
C CYS A 48 1.95 -2.84 1.36
N LEU A 49 2.46 -2.00 0.46
CA LEU A 49 3.04 -0.70 0.87
C LEU A 49 1.97 0.29 1.30
N PHE A 50 0.74 0.11 0.84
CA PHE A 50 -0.40 0.88 1.27
C PHE A 50 -0.92 0.30 2.59
N ASN A 51 -1.05 1.12 3.61
CA ASN A 51 -1.69 0.73 4.87
C ASN A 51 -3.21 0.98 4.75
N PRO A 52 -4.06 -0.05 4.48
CA PRO A 52 -5.50 0.12 4.43
C PRO A 52 -6.09 0.81 5.67
N ALA A 53 -5.52 0.58 6.86
CA ALA A 53 -6.01 1.16 8.11
C ALA A 53 -5.72 2.67 8.23
N GLU A 54 -4.74 3.21 7.50
CA GLU A 54 -4.54 4.66 7.39
C GLU A 54 -5.52 5.34 6.44
N TYR A 55 -6.18 4.56 5.58
CA TYR A 55 -7.17 5.00 4.63
C TYR A 55 -8.54 4.40 4.97
N GLU A 56 -9.12 4.83 6.10
CA GLU A 56 -10.57 4.72 6.35
C GLU A 56 -11.33 5.50 5.26
N ALA A 57 -11.44 4.92 4.06
CA ALA A 57 -12.28 5.42 2.99
C ALA A 57 -13.57 4.59 3.00
N PRO A 58 -14.68 5.12 3.56
CA PRO A 58 -15.95 4.41 3.54
C PRO A 58 -16.43 4.26 2.09
N GLY A 59 -16.59 3.03 1.61
CA GLY A 59 -17.20 2.71 0.32
C GLY A 59 -16.32 2.02 -0.72
N LEU A 60 -15.12 1.56 -0.37
CA LEU A 60 -14.34 0.66 -1.24
C LEU A 60 -14.70 -0.79 -0.89
N ASP A 61 -15.78 -1.30 -1.48
CA ASP A 61 -16.03 -2.75 -1.55
C ASP A 61 -15.08 -3.43 -2.57
N ASP A 62 -14.27 -2.64 -3.30
CA ASP A 62 -13.36 -3.05 -4.38
C ASP A 62 -11.88 -2.80 -4.01
N TRP A 63 -11.43 -3.24 -2.83
CA TRP A 63 -9.99 -3.20 -2.49
C TRP A 63 -9.12 -3.98 -3.49
N ASP A 64 -9.72 -5.00 -4.13
CA ASP A 64 -9.08 -5.98 -5.03
C ASP A 64 -8.56 -5.36 -6.33
N ASP A 65 -9.25 -4.36 -6.90
CA ASP A 65 -8.89 -3.81 -8.22
C ASP A 65 -7.83 -2.69 -8.15
N SER A 66 -7.45 -2.23 -6.95
CA SER A 66 -6.64 -1.01 -6.81
C SER A 66 -5.44 -1.10 -5.87
N LEU A 67 -5.29 -2.16 -5.08
CA LEU A 67 -4.08 -2.42 -4.30
C LEU A 67 -3.34 -3.62 -4.87
N ASP A 68 -2.07 -3.44 -5.19
CA ASP A 68 -1.18 -4.56 -5.54
C ASP A 68 -0.84 -5.29 -4.23
N VAL A 69 -1.73 -6.18 -3.79
CA VAL A 69 -1.53 -7.00 -2.59
C VAL A 69 -0.76 -8.26 -2.97
N TYR A 70 0.40 -8.47 -2.35
CA TYR A 70 1.21 -9.66 -2.56
C TYR A 70 1.03 -10.63 -1.39
N GLN A 71 0.84 -11.92 -1.69
CA GLN A 71 0.86 -12.94 -0.65
C GLN A 71 2.30 -13.20 -0.21
N MET A 72 2.52 -13.40 1.08
CA MET A 72 3.87 -13.52 1.62
C MET A 72 4.56 -14.84 1.24
N ASP A 73 3.79 -15.87 0.93
CA ASP A 73 4.26 -17.14 0.37
C ASP A 73 4.69 -17.04 -1.11
N ASP A 74 4.16 -16.08 -1.87
CA ASP A 74 4.67 -15.70 -3.19
C ASP A 74 5.98 -14.91 -3.11
N ILE A 75 6.15 -14.13 -2.03
CA ILE A 75 7.35 -13.29 -1.83
C ILE A 75 8.51 -14.11 -1.30
N LEU A 76 8.28 -14.93 -0.29
CA LEU A 76 9.30 -15.74 0.36
C LEU A 76 9.44 -17.11 -0.31
N THR A 77 10.59 -17.74 -0.12
CA THR A 77 10.69 -19.18 -0.30
C THR A 77 9.86 -19.90 0.75
N LEU A 78 9.31 -21.08 0.43
CA LEU A 78 8.51 -21.90 1.35
C LEU A 78 9.18 -22.05 2.74
N ASP A 79 10.46 -22.39 2.77
CA ASP A 79 11.22 -22.59 4.03
C ASP A 79 11.28 -21.30 4.90
N ALA A 80 11.35 -20.13 4.27
CA ALA A 80 11.40 -18.85 4.97
C ALA A 80 9.99 -18.41 5.42
N TYR A 81 8.98 -18.69 4.61
CA TYR A 81 7.58 -18.44 4.95
C TYR A 81 7.13 -19.28 6.15
N GLU A 82 7.46 -20.58 6.17
CA GLU A 82 7.16 -21.47 7.31
C GLU A 82 7.82 -20.95 8.61
N GLN A 83 9.08 -20.51 8.53
CA GLN A 83 9.77 -19.93 9.69
C GLN A 83 9.09 -18.66 10.19
N LEU A 84 8.59 -17.81 9.29
CA LEU A 84 7.84 -16.62 9.64
C LEU A 84 6.52 -16.97 10.34
N GLN A 85 5.76 -17.93 9.81
CA GLN A 85 4.50 -18.36 10.44
C GLN A 85 4.71 -18.93 11.83
N ILE A 86 5.72 -19.80 12.00
CA ILE A 86 6.09 -20.33 13.34
C ILE A 86 6.44 -19.17 14.27
N ALA A 87 7.24 -18.20 13.79
CA ALA A 87 7.65 -17.07 14.61
C ALA A 87 6.49 -16.15 15.01
N LEU A 88 5.50 -15.99 14.13
CA LEU A 88 4.32 -15.14 14.34
C LEU A 88 3.26 -15.79 15.23
N PHE A 89 2.97 -17.07 15.02
CA PHE A 89 1.79 -17.72 15.63
C PHE A 89 2.12 -18.67 16.78
N ASP A 90 3.38 -19.13 16.87
CA ASP A 90 3.80 -20.07 17.91
C ASP A 90 4.71 -19.44 18.96
N TYR A 91 5.32 -18.28 18.69
CA TYR A 91 6.08 -17.50 19.68
C TYR A 91 5.29 -16.30 20.21
N GLU A 92 5.24 -16.17 21.54
CA GLU A 92 4.63 -15.01 22.23
C GLU A 92 5.65 -13.90 22.55
N GLU A 93 6.86 -13.96 21.96
CA GLU A 93 7.95 -13.02 22.23
C GLU A 93 8.37 -12.27 20.96
N PRO A 94 8.79 -10.99 21.07
CA PRO A 94 9.33 -10.24 19.94
C PRO A 94 10.48 -10.95 19.24
N PHE A 95 10.41 -10.99 17.90
CA PHE A 95 11.41 -11.63 17.06
C PHE A 95 11.95 -10.68 15.99
N GLU A 96 13.17 -10.98 15.57
CA GLU A 96 13.81 -10.42 14.39
C GLU A 96 14.34 -11.58 13.54
N MET A 97 13.86 -11.69 12.31
CA MET A 97 14.30 -12.68 11.34
C MET A 97 15.13 -11.98 10.26
N ALA A 98 16.44 -12.22 10.24
CA ALA A 98 17.30 -11.72 9.18
C ALA A 98 17.09 -12.53 7.89
N LEU A 99 16.95 -11.83 6.76
CA LEU A 99 16.73 -12.43 5.45
C LEU A 99 17.87 -12.05 4.50
N SER A 100 18.23 -13.00 3.64
CA SER A 100 19.12 -12.79 2.49
C SER A 100 18.33 -12.82 1.18
N GLU A 101 18.96 -12.35 0.10
CA GLU A 101 18.34 -12.32 -1.24
C GLU A 101 17.87 -13.70 -1.75
N LYS A 102 18.35 -14.81 -1.17
CA LYS A 102 17.96 -16.17 -1.55
C LYS A 102 16.66 -16.66 -0.94
N GLU A 103 16.20 -16.00 0.12
CA GLU A 103 14.94 -16.33 0.79
C GLU A 103 13.74 -15.66 0.11
N PHE A 104 13.97 -14.92 -0.97
CA PHE A 104 12.94 -14.25 -1.76
C PHE A 104 12.71 -14.96 -3.09
N SER A 105 11.47 -15.35 -3.33
CA SER A 105 10.94 -15.77 -4.63
C SER A 105 10.64 -14.56 -5.52
N ILE A 106 10.13 -13.47 -4.93
CA ILE A 106 9.98 -12.15 -5.55
C ILE A 106 10.85 -11.15 -4.78
N HIS A 107 11.74 -10.46 -5.48
CA HIS A 107 12.69 -9.59 -4.79
C HIS A 107 11.97 -8.35 -4.23
N PRO A 108 12.24 -7.92 -2.98
CA PRO A 108 11.53 -6.78 -2.37
C PRO A 108 11.67 -5.46 -3.13
N THR A 109 12.74 -5.29 -3.92
CA THR A 109 12.89 -4.11 -4.79
C THR A 109 11.92 -4.11 -5.96
N GLU A 110 11.50 -5.27 -6.47
CA GLU A 110 10.51 -5.38 -7.54
C GLU A 110 9.15 -4.92 -7.04
N ILE A 111 8.76 -5.39 -5.85
CA ILE A 111 7.55 -4.94 -5.13
C ILE A 111 7.58 -3.42 -4.96
N LEU A 112 8.69 -2.87 -4.49
CA LEU A 112 8.85 -1.42 -4.32
C LEU A 112 8.77 -0.64 -5.64
N GLU A 113 9.32 -1.16 -6.72
CA GLU A 113 9.30 -0.50 -8.02
C GLU A 113 7.91 -0.48 -8.65
N ASP A 114 7.15 -1.56 -8.52
CA ASP A 114 5.79 -1.65 -9.03
C ASP A 114 4.84 -0.76 -8.23
N GLU A 115 4.99 -0.73 -6.91
CA GLU A 115 4.22 0.15 -6.03
C GLU A 115 4.49 1.64 -6.28
N LEU A 116 5.76 2.03 -6.48
CA LEU A 116 6.10 3.42 -6.84
C LEU A 116 5.48 3.85 -8.17
N LYS A 117 5.35 2.93 -9.13
CA LYS A 117 4.61 3.21 -10.38
C LYS A 117 3.12 3.35 -10.11
N GLY A 118 2.55 2.49 -9.28
CA GLY A 118 1.16 2.53 -8.85
C GLY A 118 0.80 3.85 -8.16
N GLU A 119 1.59 4.29 -7.19
CA GLU A 119 1.40 5.59 -6.51
C GLU A 119 1.48 6.76 -7.49
N SER A 120 2.46 6.75 -8.40
CA SER A 120 2.60 7.80 -9.41
C SER A 120 1.39 7.85 -10.34
N ALA A 121 0.84 6.70 -10.74
CA ALA A 121 -0.34 6.63 -11.57
C ALA A 121 -1.60 7.15 -10.84
N LYS A 122 -1.78 6.75 -9.57
CA LYS A 122 -2.89 7.22 -8.72
C LYS A 122 -2.82 8.72 -8.45
N ALA A 123 -1.62 9.27 -8.22
CA ALA A 123 -1.42 10.71 -8.05
C ALA A 123 -1.81 11.50 -9.31
N GLN A 124 -1.48 10.97 -10.49
CA GLN A 124 -1.84 11.57 -11.78
C GLN A 124 -3.36 11.49 -12.05
N MET A 125 -4.02 10.40 -11.66
CA MET A 125 -5.48 10.29 -11.73
C MET A 125 -6.16 11.32 -10.82
N ARG A 126 -5.73 11.42 -9.56
CA ARG A 126 -6.25 12.43 -8.60
C ARG A 126 -6.02 13.87 -9.06
N SER A 127 -4.91 14.16 -9.74
CA SER A 127 -4.69 15.50 -10.31
C SER A 127 -5.66 15.79 -11.46
N ASN A 128 -5.90 14.80 -12.32
CA ASN A 128 -6.81 14.93 -13.46
C ASN A 128 -8.28 15.10 -13.01
N GLU A 129 -8.71 14.39 -11.97
CA GLU A 129 -10.05 14.54 -11.37
C GLU A 129 -10.26 15.93 -10.76
N LYS A 130 -9.29 16.44 -10.00
CA LYS A 130 -9.34 17.80 -9.47
C LYS A 130 -9.44 18.82 -10.60
N GLN A 131 -8.68 18.63 -11.67
CA GLN A 131 -8.66 19.54 -12.82
C GLN A 131 -10.01 19.53 -13.58
N GLN A 132 -10.64 18.37 -13.74
CA GLN A 132 -12.01 18.27 -14.28
C GLN A 132 -13.03 18.95 -13.36
N GLN A 133 -12.88 18.85 -12.04
CA GLN A 133 -13.79 19.50 -11.09
C GLN A 133 -13.73 21.03 -11.15
N PHE A 134 -12.54 21.59 -11.42
CA PHE A 134 -12.39 23.03 -11.71
C PHE A 134 -13.01 23.43 -13.05
N ASP A 135 -12.81 22.64 -14.11
CA ASP A 135 -13.35 22.93 -15.45
C ASP A 135 -14.90 22.94 -15.44
N TYR A 136 -15.54 22.00 -14.73
CA TYR A 136 -16.99 21.97 -14.58
C TYR A 136 -17.54 23.09 -13.68
N GLY A 137 -16.75 23.54 -12.69
CA GLY A 137 -17.11 24.68 -11.82
C GLY A 137 -17.13 26.01 -12.59
N ASP A 138 -16.16 26.21 -13.47
CA ASP A 138 -16.02 27.43 -14.27
C ASP A 138 -17.12 27.55 -15.34
N VAL A 139 -17.47 26.44 -16.00
CA VAL A 139 -18.58 26.40 -16.97
C VAL A 139 -19.93 26.68 -16.30
N ARG A 140 -20.16 26.19 -15.07
CA ARG A 140 -21.39 26.49 -14.31
C ARG A 140 -21.48 27.96 -13.89
N ALA A 141 -20.37 28.55 -13.44
CA ALA A 141 -20.34 29.96 -13.08
C ALA A 141 -20.64 30.86 -14.30
N SER A 142 -20.05 30.55 -15.46
CA SER A 142 -20.27 31.28 -16.70
C SER A 142 -21.72 31.17 -17.23
N LEU A 143 -22.35 30.00 -17.14
CA LEU A 143 -23.76 29.82 -17.53
C LEU A 143 -24.74 30.56 -16.62
N VAL A 144 -24.44 30.67 -15.32
CA VAL A 144 -25.27 31.44 -14.38
C VAL A 144 -25.18 32.95 -14.66
N GLU A 145 -24.01 33.47 -14.99
CA GLU A 145 -23.86 34.88 -15.39
C GLU A 145 -24.60 35.20 -16.70
N VAL A 146 -24.54 34.31 -17.70
CA VAL A 146 -25.26 34.49 -18.98
C VAL A 146 -26.79 34.45 -18.78
N LEU A 147 -27.29 33.58 -17.90
CA LEU A 147 -28.72 33.51 -17.57
C LEU A 147 -29.21 34.76 -16.80
N PHE A 148 -28.39 35.32 -15.90
CA PHE A 148 -28.72 36.57 -15.20
C PHE A 148 -28.77 37.78 -16.13
N TYR A 149 -27.87 37.86 -17.12
CA TYR A 149 -27.88 38.93 -18.12
C TYR A 149 -29.12 38.90 -19.01
N LEU A 150 -29.62 37.72 -19.38
CA LEU A 150 -30.80 37.57 -20.23
C LEU A 150 -32.12 37.94 -19.53
N GLN A 151 -32.20 37.80 -18.20
CA GLN A 151 -33.39 38.23 -17.44
C GLN A 151 -33.49 39.75 -17.26
N SER A 152 -32.37 40.47 -17.34
CA SER A 152 -32.34 41.93 -17.14
C SER A 152 -32.68 42.72 -18.42
N PHE A 153 -32.84 42.05 -19.56
CA PHE A 153 -33.23 42.66 -20.85
C PHE A 153 -34.72 42.54 -21.19
N PHE A 154 -35.52 41.92 -20.31
CA PHE A 154 -36.96 41.68 -20.52
C PHE A 154 -37.88 42.38 -19.49
N ILE A 155 -37.42 43.47 -18.86
CA ILE A 155 -38.26 44.37 -18.05
C ILE A 155 -38.40 45.72 -18.75
#